data_AF-A0A1J4SNZ3-F1
#
_entry.id   AF-A0A1J4SNZ3-F1
#
_cell.length_a   1.000
_cell.length_b   1.000
_cell.length_c   1.000
_cell.angle_alpha   90.00
_cell.angle_beta   90.00
_cell.angle_gamma   90.00
#
_symmetry.space_group_name_H-M   'P 1'
#
loop_
_entity.id
_entity.type
_entity.pdbx_description
1 polymer ?
#
loop_
_entity_poly.entity_id
_entity_poly.type
_entity_poly.pdbx_seq_one_letter_code
_entity_poly.pdbx_strand_id
1 'polypeptide(L)'
;MALSACGLPPAPMTFLGFLPRQKGQTKKLLARHAATGASLVFFERKDRLPATLALAAEVLGDREFAVCRELTKQYEEFILGRLGDLAAAPLDVLGEVTVVIGPEDLSGGLAAGGLAAGSGDDGAHVPADPAATFASVLAEERAQGGKPKEIARRVAVRLCGALTAKEIYERMTRHE
;
A
#
# COMPACT_ATOMS: atom_id res chain seq x y z
N MET A 1 -2.12 -12.29 7.20
CA MET A 1 -3.30 -11.52 6.77
C MET A 1 -2.92 -10.16 6.21
N ALA A 2 -1.91 -9.47 6.75
CA ALA A 2 -1.46 -8.15 6.31
C ALA A 2 -1.45 -7.92 4.78
N LEU A 3 -0.70 -8.71 4.00
CA LEU A 3 -0.63 -8.55 2.54
C LEU A 3 -1.99 -8.71 1.85
N SER A 4 -2.76 -9.74 2.23
CA SER A 4 -4.09 -10.02 1.66
C SER A 4 -5.13 -8.93 1.95
N ALA A 5 -4.93 -8.13 3.00
CA ALA A 5 -5.90 -7.14 3.46
C ALA A 5 -5.47 -5.68 3.20
N CYS A 6 -4.17 -5.40 3.01
CA CYS A 6 -3.64 -4.03 2.91
C CYS A 6 -3.89 -3.29 1.59
N GLY A 7 -4.32 -3.99 0.53
CA GLY A 7 -4.60 -3.37 -0.77
C GLY A 7 -3.39 -3.22 -1.70
N LEU A 8 -2.20 -3.65 -1.28
CA LEU A 8 -1.02 -3.72 -2.14
C LEU A 8 -0.98 -5.02 -2.96
N PRO A 9 -0.27 -5.05 -4.11
CA PRO A 9 -0.18 -6.25 -4.96
C PRO A 9 0.26 -7.49 -4.16
N PRO A 10 -0.54 -8.57 -4.10
CA PRO A 10 -0.25 -9.72 -3.25
C PRO A 10 0.74 -10.70 -3.86
N ALA A 11 1.00 -10.61 -5.17
CA ALA A 11 1.94 -11.46 -5.89
C ALA A 11 2.54 -10.70 -7.10
N PRO A 12 3.82 -10.93 -7.44
CA PRO A 12 4.80 -11.68 -6.65
C PRO A 12 5.13 -10.97 -5.33
N MET A 13 5.51 -11.73 -4.30
CA MET A 13 5.90 -11.16 -3.01
C MET A 13 7.14 -11.86 -2.44
N THR A 14 7.95 -11.11 -1.69
CA THR A 14 9.10 -11.63 -0.97
C THR A 14 8.92 -11.37 0.52
N PHE A 15 8.89 -12.44 1.31
CA PHE A 15 8.89 -12.36 2.76
C PHE A 15 10.32 -12.36 3.30
N LEU A 16 10.70 -11.28 4.01
CA LEU A 16 12.06 -11.04 4.50
C LEU A 16 12.23 -11.34 5.99
N GLY A 17 11.15 -11.62 6.73
CA GLY A 17 11.20 -11.78 8.18
C GLY A 17 11.59 -10.49 8.89
N PHE A 18 12.46 -10.55 9.91
CA PHE A 18 13.00 -9.36 10.56
C PHE A 18 14.24 -8.84 9.81
N LEU A 19 14.26 -7.53 9.54
CA LEU A 19 15.41 -6.92 8.88
C LEU A 19 16.65 -6.86 9.79
N PRO A 20 17.87 -7.02 9.23
CA PRO A 20 19.12 -6.86 9.98
C PRO A 20 19.16 -5.56 10.79
N ARG A 21 19.84 -5.57 11.94
CA ARG A 21 19.94 -4.39 12.81
C ARG A 21 20.87 -3.32 12.26
N GLN A 22 21.90 -3.71 11.52
CA GLN A 22 22.89 -2.79 10.99
C GLN A 22 22.36 -2.14 9.70
N LYS A 23 22.30 -0.80 9.68
CA LYS A 23 21.77 -0.01 8.55
C LYS A 23 22.33 -0.44 7.20
N GLY A 24 23.65 -0.66 7.10
CA GLY A 24 24.29 -1.10 5.85
C GLY A 24 23.83 -2.48 5.36
N GLN A 25 23.58 -3.41 6.28
CA GLN A 25 23.03 -4.73 5.94
C GLN A 25 21.56 -4.64 5.52
N THR A 26 20.77 -3.78 6.18
CA THR A 26 19.38 -3.49 5.80
C THR A 26 19.32 -2.92 4.39
N LYS A 27 20.11 -1.89 4.07
CA LYS A 27 20.17 -1.31 2.72
C LYS A 27 20.57 -2.34 1.68
N LYS A 28 21.60 -3.14 1.95
CA LYS A 28 22.07 -4.19 1.04
C LYS A 28 21.01 -5.26 0.80
N LEU A 29 20.24 -5.62 1.83
CA LEU A 29 19.13 -6.55 1.69
C LEU A 29 18.02 -5.95 0.81
N LEU A 30 17.54 -4.74 1.14
CA LEU A 30 16.48 -4.07 0.37
C LEU A 30 16.87 -3.85 -1.10
N ALA A 31 18.12 -3.46 -1.37
CA ALA A 31 18.62 -3.21 -2.73
C ALA A 31 18.56 -4.46 -3.61
N ARG A 32 18.73 -5.66 -3.05
CA ARG A 32 18.59 -6.94 -3.81
C ARG A 32 17.17 -7.16 -4.32
N HIS A 33 16.20 -6.50 -3.72
CA HIS A 33 14.78 -6.64 -4.05
C HIS A 33 14.19 -5.37 -4.69
N ALA A 34 15.02 -4.37 -5.02
CA ALA A 34 14.53 -3.12 -5.58
C ALA A 34 13.80 -3.34 -6.91
N ALA A 35 14.41 -4.06 -7.86
CA ALA A 35 13.89 -4.25 -9.21
C ALA A 35 13.23 -5.63 -9.44
N THR A 36 12.75 -6.30 -8.38
CA THR A 36 12.14 -7.63 -8.51
C THR A 36 10.66 -7.58 -8.92
N GLY A 37 10.06 -6.39 -8.99
CA GLY A 37 8.61 -6.22 -9.23
C GLY A 37 7.72 -6.86 -8.16
N ALA A 38 8.27 -7.16 -6.98
CA ALA A 38 7.59 -7.89 -5.91
C ALA A 38 7.30 -6.98 -4.72
N SER A 39 6.15 -7.19 -4.08
CA SER A 39 5.88 -6.60 -2.77
C SER A 39 6.83 -7.21 -1.71
N LEU A 40 7.36 -6.38 -0.83
CA LEU A 40 8.25 -6.81 0.25
C LEU A 40 7.48 -6.87 1.55
N VAL A 41 7.54 -8.00 2.25
CA VAL A 41 6.86 -8.19 3.54
C VAL A 41 7.89 -8.47 4.62
N PHE A 42 7.89 -7.70 5.70
CA PHE A 42 8.82 -7.88 6.82
C PHE A 42 8.19 -7.50 8.16
N PHE A 43 8.79 -7.95 9.25
CA PHE A 43 8.43 -7.53 10.60
C PHE A 43 9.36 -6.42 11.08
N GLU A 44 8.81 -5.50 11.87
CA GLU A 44 9.61 -4.45 12.50
C GLU A 44 9.08 -4.08 13.89
N ARG A 45 9.99 -3.67 14.77
CA ARG A 45 9.64 -3.14 16.10
C ARG A 45 9.27 -1.66 15.98
N LYS A 46 8.29 -1.20 16.78
CA LYS A 46 7.84 0.21 16.77
C LYS A 46 8.98 1.23 16.80
N ASP A 47 9.99 1.01 17.63
CA ASP A 47 11.09 1.97 17.84
C ASP A 47 12.07 2.02 16.65
N ARG A 48 12.05 0.99 15.78
CA ARG A 48 12.88 0.91 14.56
C ARG A 48 12.12 1.34 13.31
N LEU A 49 10.80 1.26 13.32
CA LEU A 49 9.95 1.43 12.15
C LEU A 49 10.23 2.73 11.37
N PRO A 50 10.29 3.93 11.99
CA PRO A 50 10.55 5.17 11.24
C PRO A 50 11.91 5.16 10.54
N ALA A 51 12.95 4.67 11.22
CA ALA A 51 14.29 4.57 10.66
C ALA A 51 14.37 3.53 9.53
N THR A 52 13.66 2.40 9.67
CA THR A 52 13.59 1.37 8.64
C THR A 52 12.86 1.85 7.39
N LEU A 53 11.73 2.56 7.54
CA LEU A 53 11.01 3.15 6.40
C LEU A 53 11.83 4.24 5.69
N ALA A 54 12.59 5.05 6.43
CA ALA A 54 13.50 6.02 5.82
C ALA A 54 14.62 5.34 4.99
N LEU A 55 15.19 4.24 5.50
CA LEU A 55 16.16 3.43 4.73
C LEU A 55 15.52 2.79 3.49
N ALA A 56 14.26 2.37 3.60
CA ALA A 56 13.51 1.84 2.46
C ALA A 56 13.27 2.92 1.41
N ALA A 57 12.86 4.13 1.80
CA ALA A 57 12.69 5.27 0.89
C ALA A 57 14.01 5.60 0.14
N GLU A 58 15.14 5.59 0.86
CA GLU A 58 16.45 5.84 0.26
C GLU A 58 16.85 4.80 -0.80
N VAL A 59 16.52 3.52 -0.57
CA VAL A 59 16.98 2.41 -1.42
C VAL A 59 15.99 2.02 -2.51
N LEU A 60 14.69 2.09 -2.20
CA LEU A 60 13.61 1.61 -3.05
C LEU A 60 12.89 2.75 -3.80
N GLY A 61 13.13 4.00 -3.41
CA GLY A 61 12.44 5.17 -3.94
C GLY A 61 11.07 5.39 -3.31
N ASP A 62 10.25 6.21 -3.96
CA ASP A 62 8.89 6.48 -3.53
C ASP A 62 7.96 5.31 -3.92
N ARG A 63 7.59 4.48 -2.94
CA ARG A 63 6.65 3.36 -3.11
C ARG A 63 5.56 3.44 -2.07
N GLU A 64 4.41 2.88 -2.40
CA GLU A 64 3.36 2.66 -1.40
C GLU A 64 3.81 1.66 -0.33
N PHE A 65 3.38 1.88 0.90
CA PHE A 65 3.57 0.94 1.99
C PHE A 65 2.30 0.81 2.84
N ALA A 66 2.23 -0.30 3.57
CA ALA A 66 1.24 -0.56 4.60
C ALA A 66 1.93 -1.06 5.87
N VAL A 67 1.57 -0.49 7.02
CA VAL A 67 1.93 -1.01 8.34
C VAL A 67 0.68 -1.61 8.96
N CYS A 68 0.73 -2.92 9.19
CA CYS A 68 -0.34 -3.69 9.82
C CYS A 68 -0.02 -3.88 11.29
N ARG A 69 -0.90 -3.37 12.16
CA ARG A 69 -0.84 -3.56 13.61
C ARG A 69 -1.85 -4.63 14.03
N GLU A 70 -1.38 -5.62 14.77
CA GLU A 70 -2.23 -6.65 15.37
C GLU A 70 -2.49 -6.28 16.84
N LEU A 71 -3.53 -5.49 17.10
CA LEU A 71 -3.89 -5.07 18.46
C LEU A 71 -4.63 -6.16 19.23
N THR A 72 -5.52 -6.90 18.56
CA THR A 72 -6.25 -8.10 19.03
C THR A 72 -6.80 -8.83 17.80
N LYS A 73 -7.12 -10.12 17.90
CA LYS A 73 -7.69 -10.95 16.81
C LYS A 73 -8.97 -10.39 16.12
N GLN A 74 -9.55 -9.28 16.62
CA GLN A 74 -10.75 -8.64 16.08
C GLN A 74 -10.51 -7.23 15.50
N TYR A 75 -9.35 -6.62 15.73
CA TYR A 75 -9.07 -5.24 15.30
C TYR A 75 -7.66 -5.15 14.68
N GLU A 76 -7.54 -5.60 13.43
CA GLU A 76 -6.41 -5.26 12.56
C GLU A 76 -6.58 -3.81 12.08
N GLU A 77 -5.52 -3.00 12.21
CA GLU A 77 -5.48 -1.65 11.66
C GLU A 77 -4.32 -1.52 10.68
N PHE A 78 -4.59 -0.85 9.57
CA PHE A 78 -3.64 -0.59 8.49
C PHE A 78 -3.34 0.90 8.43
N ILE A 79 -2.08 1.24 8.56
CA ILE A 79 -1.57 2.58 8.23
C ILE A 79 -1.01 2.49 6.82
N LEU A 80 -1.64 3.18 5.88
CA LEU A 80 -1.19 3.27 4.49
C LEU A 80 -0.42 4.57 4.29
N GLY A 81 0.54 4.55 3.36
CA GLY A 81 1.29 5.75 3.02
C GLY A 81 2.24 5.52 1.86
N ARG A 82 3.06 6.53 1.59
CA ARG A 82 4.13 6.48 0.58
C ARG A 82 5.48 6.77 1.22
N LEU A 83 6.51 6.05 0.77
CA LEU A 83 7.87 6.21 1.28
C LEU A 83 8.43 7.63 1.05
N GLY A 84 7.95 8.34 0.03
CA GLY A 84 8.28 9.74 -0.23
C GLY A 84 7.63 10.74 0.74
N ASP A 85 6.61 10.34 1.51
CA ASP A 85 5.90 11.21 2.46
C ASP A 85 5.63 10.51 3.80
N LEU A 86 6.72 10.11 4.46
CA LEU A 86 6.63 9.44 5.76
C LEU A 86 6.07 10.34 6.87
N ALA A 87 6.11 11.66 6.71
CA ALA A 87 5.63 12.61 7.72
C ALA A 87 4.08 12.62 7.81
N ALA A 88 3.39 12.28 6.72
CA ALA A 88 1.94 12.17 6.70
C ALA A 88 1.40 10.88 7.37
N ALA A 89 2.26 9.86 7.57
CA ALA A 89 1.84 8.59 8.13
C ALA A 89 1.90 8.57 9.67
N PRO A 90 0.80 8.24 10.38
CA PRO A 90 0.78 8.16 11.83
C PRO A 90 1.46 6.88 12.33
N LEU A 91 2.80 6.86 12.35
CA LEU A 91 3.62 5.69 12.71
C LEU A 91 3.74 5.41 14.22
N ASP A 92 2.85 5.97 15.05
CA ASP A 92 2.78 5.68 16.48
C ASP A 92 2.09 4.33 16.73
N VAL A 93 2.86 3.26 16.55
CA VAL A 93 2.42 1.88 16.69
C VAL A 93 2.93 1.25 17.98
N LEU A 94 2.19 0.27 18.50
CA LEU A 94 2.59 -0.49 19.67
C LEU A 94 3.18 -1.85 19.25
N GLY A 95 4.19 -2.30 19.98
CA GLY A 95 4.78 -3.64 19.82
C GLY A 95 5.51 -3.86 18.49
N GLU A 96 5.30 -5.05 17.93
CA GLU A 96 5.81 -5.47 16.63
C GLU A 96 4.72 -5.32 15.57
N VAL A 97 5.11 -4.92 14.37
CA VAL A 97 4.21 -4.71 13.24
C VAL A 97 4.67 -5.51 12.03
N THR A 98 3.72 -5.82 11.16
CA THR A 98 4.02 -6.32 9.81
C THR A 98 4.00 -5.15 8.84
N VAL A 99 5.08 -4.98 8.09
CA VAL A 99 5.20 -3.96 7.05
C VAL A 99 5.12 -4.64 5.69
N VAL A 100 4.38 -4.02 4.78
CA VAL A 100 4.33 -4.36 3.37
C VAL A 100 4.78 -3.13 2.59
N ILE A 101 5.74 -3.28 1.68
CA ILE A 101 6.13 -2.25 0.71
C ILE A 101 5.75 -2.77 -0.67
N GLY A 102 5.05 -1.96 -1.46
CA GLY A 102 4.64 -2.31 -2.81
C GLY A 102 5.81 -2.49 -3.77
N PRO A 103 5.53 -2.99 -4.99
CA PRO A 103 6.52 -3.02 -6.05
C PRO A 103 6.93 -1.60 -6.48
N GLU A 104 7.90 -1.51 -7.39
CA GLU A 104 8.20 -0.23 -8.03
C GLU A 104 7.00 0.28 -8.85
N ASP A 105 6.78 1.60 -8.84
CA ASP A 105 5.76 2.23 -9.68
C ASP A 105 6.24 2.20 -11.13
N LEU A 106 5.76 1.22 -11.89
CA LEU A 106 6.10 1.04 -13.32
C LEU A 106 5.54 2.16 -14.23
N SER A 107 4.81 3.13 -13.68
CA SER A 107 4.19 4.23 -14.42
C SER A 107 5.18 5.29 -14.93
N GLY A 108 6.47 5.19 -14.60
CA GLY A 108 7.52 6.10 -15.07
C GLY A 108 8.24 5.71 -16.37
N GLY A 109 7.95 4.57 -16.98
CA GLY A 109 8.67 4.16 -18.18
C GLY A 109 8.15 2.88 -18.80
N LEU A 110 7.17 3.01 -19.69
CA LEU A 110 6.93 2.11 -20.83
C LEU A 110 5.92 2.81 -21.76
N ALA A 111 6.45 3.57 -22.71
CA ALA A 111 5.73 3.85 -23.93
C ALA A 111 5.56 2.53 -24.70
N ALA A 112 4.29 2.20 -24.96
CA ALA A 112 3.75 1.25 -25.92
C ALA A 112 4.74 0.40 -26.75
N GLY A 113 4.66 -0.91 -26.58
CA GLY A 113 5.21 -1.90 -27.50
C GLY A 113 4.81 -3.31 -27.08
N GLY A 114 3.64 -3.77 -27.56
CA GLY A 114 3.02 -5.02 -27.12
C GLY A 114 3.64 -6.30 -27.66
N LEU A 115 3.26 -7.42 -27.04
CA LEU A 115 2.67 -8.61 -27.68
C LEU A 115 2.12 -9.55 -26.58
N ALA A 116 0.89 -10.03 -26.83
CA ALA A 116 -0.01 -10.67 -25.88
C ALA A 116 0.29 -12.16 -25.62
N ALA A 117 -0.15 -12.67 -24.45
CA ALA A 117 -1.21 -13.68 -24.32
C ALA A 117 -1.23 -14.30 -22.91
N GLY A 118 -2.38 -14.20 -22.22
CA GLY A 118 -2.63 -14.92 -20.96
C GLY A 118 -3.71 -14.27 -20.09
N SER A 119 -4.96 -14.41 -20.51
CA SER A 119 -6.18 -13.92 -19.84
C SER A 119 -6.32 -14.32 -18.36
N GLY A 120 -6.59 -13.35 -17.48
CA GLY A 120 -6.98 -13.59 -16.09
C GLY A 120 -7.14 -12.33 -15.23
N ASP A 121 -8.12 -11.50 -15.59
CA ASP A 121 -8.81 -10.44 -14.80
C ASP A 121 -7.97 -9.29 -14.20
N ASP A 122 -8.13 -8.14 -14.85
CA ASP A 122 -7.36 -6.91 -14.71
C ASP A 122 -7.86 -6.03 -13.55
N GLY A 123 -7.18 -6.08 -12.42
CA GLY A 123 -7.23 -5.02 -11.41
C GLY A 123 -6.23 -3.91 -11.77
N ALA A 124 -6.52 -3.12 -12.80
CA ALA A 124 -5.68 -1.99 -13.19
C ALA A 124 -5.49 -1.02 -12.00
N HIS A 125 -4.27 -0.90 -11.49
CA HIS A 125 -3.89 0.16 -10.56
C HIS A 125 -3.92 1.49 -11.33
N VAL A 126 -5.06 2.19 -11.23
CA VAL A 126 -5.21 3.55 -11.77
C VAL A 126 -4.45 4.49 -10.84
N PRO A 127 -3.47 5.27 -11.34
CA PRO A 127 -2.74 6.23 -10.53
C PRO A 127 -3.70 7.21 -9.85
N ALA A 128 -3.36 7.64 -8.63
CA ALA A 128 -4.07 8.70 -7.95
C ALA A 128 -4.04 9.97 -8.82
N ASP A 129 -5.20 10.38 -9.31
CA ASP A 129 -5.35 11.62 -10.07
C ASP A 129 -5.48 12.77 -9.07
N PRO A 130 -4.49 13.69 -8.98
CA PRO A 130 -4.54 14.83 -8.06
C PRO A 130 -5.70 15.80 -8.36
N ALA A 131 -6.38 15.67 -9.51
CA ALA A 131 -7.61 16.39 -9.85
C ALA A 131 -8.90 15.60 -9.54
N ALA A 132 -8.80 14.32 -9.14
CA ALA A 132 -9.98 13.49 -8.93
C ALA A 132 -10.73 13.88 -7.66
N THR A 133 -12.00 14.21 -7.86
CA THR A 133 -12.91 14.53 -6.77
C THR A 133 -13.51 13.27 -6.17
N PHE A 134 -13.90 13.32 -4.90
CA PHE A 134 -14.62 12.21 -4.25
C PHE A 134 -15.80 11.69 -5.10
N ALA A 135 -16.53 12.59 -5.76
CA ALA A 135 -17.67 12.25 -6.59
C ALA A 135 -17.31 11.45 -7.85
N SER A 136 -16.23 11.83 -8.55
CA SER A 136 -15.79 11.11 -9.76
C SER A 136 -15.24 9.73 -9.41
N VAL A 137 -14.40 9.64 -8.38
CA VAL A 137 -13.84 8.37 -7.90
C VAL A 137 -14.95 7.42 -7.43
N LEU A 138 -15.91 7.92 -6.65
CA LEU A 138 -17.02 7.09 -6.16
C LEU A 138 -17.91 6.55 -7.30
N ALA A 139 -18.18 7.36 -8.33
CA ALA A 139 -18.98 6.95 -9.48
C ALA A 139 -18.28 5.83 -10.28
N GLU A 140 -16.99 5.98 -10.52
CA GLU A 140 -16.15 4.98 -11.19
C GLU A 140 -16.10 3.65 -10.42
N GLU A 141 -15.88 3.73 -9.10
CA GLU A 141 -15.79 2.53 -8.25
C GLU A 141 -17.13 1.82 -8.05
N ARG A 142 -18.26 2.55 -8.11
CA ARG A 142 -19.60 1.98 -8.14
C ARG A 142 -19.90 1.27 -9.46
N ALA A 143 -19.43 1.82 -10.58
CA ALA A 143 -19.62 1.22 -11.90
C ALA A 143 -18.90 -0.14 -12.03
N GLN A 144 -17.81 -0.34 -11.29
CA GLN A 144 -17.12 -1.63 -11.19
C GLN A 144 -17.86 -2.67 -10.34
N GLY A 145 -18.90 -2.27 -9.59
CA GLY A 145 -19.69 -3.16 -8.73
C GLY A 145 -18.93 -3.64 -7.48
N GLY A 146 -19.61 -4.42 -6.64
CA GLY A 146 -19.08 -4.93 -5.37
C GLY A 146 -19.86 -4.42 -4.15
N LYS A 147 -19.48 -4.90 -2.97
CA LYS A 147 -20.16 -4.53 -1.73
C LYS A 147 -19.82 -3.08 -1.35
N PRO A 148 -20.72 -2.33 -0.69
CA PRO A 148 -20.47 -0.93 -0.35
C PRO A 148 -19.19 -0.69 0.46
N LYS A 149 -18.80 -1.62 1.34
CA LYS A 149 -17.53 -1.56 2.08
C LYS A 149 -16.29 -1.75 1.19
N GLU A 150 -16.38 -2.58 0.16
CA GLU A 150 -15.28 -2.81 -0.79
C GLU A 150 -15.08 -1.57 -1.66
N ILE A 151 -16.18 -0.98 -2.14
CA ILE A 151 -16.19 0.30 -2.87
C ILE A 151 -15.55 1.39 -2.02
N ALA A 152 -15.99 1.55 -0.77
CA ALA A 152 -15.45 2.57 0.13
C ALA A 152 -13.93 2.42 0.37
N ARG A 153 -13.43 1.18 0.42
CA ARG A 153 -12.00 0.91 0.55
C ARG A 153 -11.23 1.29 -0.71
N ARG A 154 -11.73 0.96 -1.90
CA ARG A 154 -11.09 1.32 -3.17
C ARG A 154 -11.04 2.83 -3.38
N VAL A 155 -12.13 3.54 -3.03
CA VAL A 155 -12.17 5.01 -3.05
C VAL A 155 -11.14 5.60 -2.08
N ALA A 156 -10.98 5.03 -0.88
CA ALA A 156 -10.01 5.51 0.10
C ALA A 156 -8.56 5.45 -0.41
N VAL A 157 -8.23 4.35 -1.12
CA VAL A 157 -6.92 4.16 -1.76
C VAL A 157 -6.69 5.22 -2.83
N ARG A 158 -7.68 5.46 -3.70
CA ARG A 158 -7.56 6.43 -4.81
C ARG A 158 -7.50 7.89 -4.37
N LEU A 159 -7.95 8.21 -3.16
CA LEU A 159 -7.89 9.55 -2.58
C LEU A 159 -6.70 9.74 -1.62
N CYS A 160 -5.68 8.88 -1.69
CA CYS A 160 -4.47 8.95 -0.86
C CYS A 160 -4.76 9.08 0.65
N GLY A 161 -5.85 8.47 1.14
CA GLY A 161 -6.22 8.53 2.55
C GLY A 161 -6.78 9.87 3.05
N ALA A 162 -7.13 10.82 2.16
CA ALA A 162 -7.81 12.07 2.55
C ALA A 162 -9.13 11.85 3.31
N LEU A 163 -9.74 10.67 3.12
CA LEU A 163 -10.87 10.17 3.89
C LEU A 163 -10.66 8.68 4.20
N THR A 164 -11.03 8.27 5.40
CA THR A 164 -11.04 6.86 5.78
C THR A 164 -12.15 6.11 5.04
N ALA A 165 -11.97 4.80 4.83
CA ALA A 165 -13.02 3.94 4.26
C ALA A 165 -14.33 4.01 5.06
N LYS A 166 -14.27 4.26 6.37
CA LYS A 166 -15.44 4.47 7.22
C LYS A 166 -16.17 5.77 6.88
N GLU A 167 -15.46 6.89 6.80
CA GLU A 167 -16.04 8.19 6.44
C GLU A 167 -16.62 8.18 5.03
N ILE A 168 -15.97 7.48 4.10
CA ILE A 168 -16.47 7.29 2.74
C ILE A 168 -17.76 6.48 2.75
N TYR A 169 -17.79 5.36 3.48
CA TYR A 169 -18.99 4.53 3.63
C TYR A 169 -20.16 5.33 4.24
N GLU A 170 -19.92 6.10 5.31
CA GLU A 170 -20.93 6.94 5.94
C GLU A 170 -21.48 8.02 4.99
N ARG A 171 -20.62 8.59 4.12
CA ARG A 171 -21.02 9.55 3.08
C ARG A 171 -21.83 8.90 1.97
N MET A 172 -21.51 7.65 1.61
CA MET A 172 -22.28 6.88 0.61
C MET A 172 -23.71 6.59 1.07
N THR A 173 -23.90 6.33 2.37
CA THR A 173 -25.20 5.96 2.96
C THR A 173 -26.05 7.15 3.40
N ARG A 174 -25.51 8.38 3.39
CA ARG A 174 -26.26 9.61 3.71
C ARG A 174 -27.02 10.22 2.52
N HIS A 175 -26.82 9.69 1.32
CA HIS A 175 -27.41 10.19 0.07
C HIS A 175 -28.43 9.23 -0.56
N GLU A 176 -28.92 8.25 0.21
CA GLU A 176 -30.10 7.44 -0.10
C GLU A 176 -31.27 7.88 0.80
#